data_AF-A0A1Y2QUW4-F1
#
_entry.id   AF-A0A1Y2QUW4-F1
#
_cell.length_a   1.000
_cell.length_b   1.000
_cell.length_c   1.000
_cell.angle_alpha   90.00
_cell.angle_beta   90.00
_cell.angle_gamma   90.00
#
_symmetry.space_group_name_H-M   'P 1'
#
loop_
_entity.id
_entity.type
_entity.pdbx_description
1 polymer ?
#
loop_
_entity_poly.entity_id
_entity_poly.type
_entity_poly.pdbx_seq_one_letter_code
_entity_poly.pdbx_strand_id
1 'polypeptide(L)'
;MAMNTGAILTALMLGVVLTALAAWIVSSLYRRRMLALMGSAPPPDASHAGESTADAAPARARTPLRPDPRASRHAQWRHLAVLTGLSLLIGVTQSVLALLFIYGDDLLSLGRALTLGAVYAWPMALTWGLMRRWPWWRTLLAILAYLLVMFALVSWRSISPRPLTESFAWLGGLVLIPVTVTLLIGASGRIRAVAPYLLPIFLLLAGSSVIALQLMVLGVNYPPRWLVVLVGIVGAWPAIVLLALAPWLLLAWPAWAIARTLARAYRDKRFSDLWYLLAAYWLVVLAATALPALQGVGLVALTQLLPWLWIPLASWALRGWLAPRSAPPTLLVLRVFQQDATVQTLFDRVIERWRLTGNTVLIAGTDLLSRTLDPDDLFTFLNGRLATRFIGSEAQVAERLRGFDLAPDPDGRYRVNECYCFDSTWKAALAALVQQTDVVLMDLRGFHAGKLGCRHELRVLAEATHLHRVVLLHDGSTQRAVAEADVAGAPAGRFVWVLTLGEVIEALHAH
;
A
#
# COMPACT_ATOMS: atom_id res chain seq x y z
N MET A 1 32.98 3.75 -20.47
CA MET A 1 32.52 4.74 -19.47
C MET A 1 32.33 3.98 -18.16
N ALA A 2 33.37 3.89 -17.32
CA ALA A 2 33.28 3.16 -16.04
C ALA A 2 32.54 4.05 -15.04
N MET A 3 31.23 3.86 -14.89
CA MET A 3 30.47 4.55 -13.85
C MET A 3 30.98 4.08 -12.48
N ASN A 4 31.36 5.02 -11.62
CA ASN A 4 31.77 4.70 -10.26
C ASN A 4 30.54 4.16 -9.49
N THR A 5 30.54 2.86 -9.15
CA THR A 5 29.46 2.22 -8.39
C THR A 5 29.19 2.87 -7.05
N GLY A 6 30.21 3.44 -6.40
CA GLY A 6 30.01 4.25 -5.20
C GLY A 6 29.05 5.40 -5.45
N ALA A 7 29.14 6.05 -6.61
CA ALA A 7 28.22 7.12 -6.97
C ALA A 7 26.80 6.60 -7.27
N ILE A 8 26.66 5.42 -7.91
CA ILE A 8 25.34 4.83 -8.18
C ILE A 8 24.67 4.41 -6.87
N LEU A 9 25.42 3.83 -5.94
CA LEU A 9 24.93 3.50 -4.60
C LEU A 9 24.53 4.78 -3.85
N THR A 10 25.33 5.85 -3.95
CA THR A 10 24.99 7.17 -3.39
C THR A 10 23.70 7.72 -4.02
N ALA A 11 23.50 7.60 -5.33
CA ALA A 11 22.27 8.01 -5.99
C ALA A 11 21.06 7.23 -5.46
N LEU A 12 21.19 5.91 -5.31
CA LEU A 12 20.15 5.04 -4.76
C LEU A 12 19.80 5.45 -3.33
N MET A 13 20.81 5.58 -2.45
CA MET A 13 20.61 5.95 -1.05
C MET A 13 20.01 7.37 -0.92
N LEU A 14 20.52 8.33 -1.69
CA LEU A 14 19.99 9.70 -1.71
C LEU A 14 18.53 9.71 -2.18
N GLY A 15 18.20 8.99 -3.27
CA GLY A 15 16.84 8.89 -3.76
C GLY A 15 15.90 8.25 -2.73
N VAL A 16 16.34 7.22 -2.02
CA VAL A 16 15.59 6.57 -0.94
C VAL A 16 15.34 7.53 0.25
N VAL A 17 16.37 8.27 0.68
CA VAL A 17 16.24 9.26 1.77
C VAL A 17 15.31 10.40 1.37
N LEU A 18 15.48 10.96 0.17
CA LEU A 18 14.61 12.00 -0.38
C LEU A 18 13.16 11.51 -0.49
N THR A 19 12.96 10.26 -0.93
CA THR A 19 11.64 9.63 -0.99
C THR A 19 11.00 9.57 0.39
N ALA A 20 11.72 9.10 1.40
CA ALA A 20 11.21 8.98 2.77
C ALA A 20 10.86 10.36 3.35
N LEU A 21 11.73 11.36 3.16
CA LEU A 21 11.49 12.73 3.59
C LEU A 21 10.27 13.35 2.89
N ALA A 22 10.21 13.25 1.57
CA ALA A 22 9.10 13.79 0.79
C ALA A 22 7.78 13.10 1.12
N ALA A 23 7.76 11.77 1.28
CA ALA A 23 6.58 11.02 1.69
C ALA A 23 6.10 11.43 3.10
N TRP A 24 7.03 11.68 4.03
CA TRP A 24 6.69 12.19 5.35
C TRP A 24 6.08 13.60 5.31
N ILE A 25 6.66 14.51 4.50
CA ILE A 25 6.13 15.87 4.29
C ILE A 25 4.74 15.81 3.64
N VAL A 26 4.61 15.10 2.52
CA VAL A 26 3.37 15.02 1.74
C VAL A 26 2.24 14.39 2.55
N SER A 27 2.50 13.28 3.26
CA SER A 27 1.50 12.66 4.14
C SER A 27 1.07 13.58 5.28
N SER A 28 2.01 14.36 5.84
CA SER A 28 1.70 15.34 6.89
C SER A 28 0.87 16.51 6.37
N LEU A 29 1.20 17.05 5.20
CA LEU A 29 0.43 18.11 4.55
C LEU A 29 -0.96 17.65 4.14
N TYR A 30 -1.07 16.45 3.58
CA TYR A 30 -2.35 15.82 3.24
C TYR A 30 -3.26 15.73 4.47
N ARG A 31 -2.74 15.19 5.58
CA ARG A 31 -3.49 15.09 6.85
C ARG A 31 -3.94 16.46 7.35
N ARG A 32 -3.06 17.47 7.35
CA ARG A 32 -3.39 18.83 7.78
C ARG A 32 -4.48 19.44 6.89
N ARG A 33 -4.39 19.28 5.58
CA ARG A 33 -5.38 19.83 4.65
C ARG A 33 -6.73 19.11 4.76
N MET A 34 -6.72 17.80 4.96
CA MET A 34 -7.93 17.02 5.19
C MET A 34 -8.64 17.45 6.49
N LEU A 35 -7.88 17.64 7.58
CA LEU A 35 -8.41 18.16 8.84
C LEU A 35 -9.01 19.56 8.68
N ALA A 36 -8.32 20.45 7.95
CA ALA A 36 -8.84 21.78 7.68
C ALA A 36 -10.14 21.73 6.89
N LEU A 37 -10.24 20.87 5.87
CA LEU A 37 -11.46 20.69 5.08
C LEU A 37 -12.61 20.11 5.91
N MET A 38 -12.36 19.07 6.72
CA MET A 38 -13.37 18.50 7.61
C MET A 38 -13.94 19.53 8.60
N GLY A 39 -13.13 20.49 9.07
CA GLY A 39 -13.58 21.55 9.96
C GLY A 39 -14.16 22.79 9.27
N SER A 40 -14.10 22.89 7.94
CA SER A 40 -14.58 24.05 7.17
C SER A 40 -15.85 23.71 6.39
N ALA A 41 -16.86 23.18 7.10
CA ALA A 41 -18.17 22.91 6.53
C ALA A 41 -18.72 24.18 5.83
N PRO A 42 -19.12 24.10 4.56
CA PRO A 42 -19.91 25.16 3.95
C PRO A 42 -21.21 25.34 4.77
N PRO A 43 -21.72 26.58 4.94
CA PRO A 43 -23.06 26.75 5.47
C PRO A 43 -24.04 25.94 4.61
N PRO A 44 -25.05 25.28 5.22
CA PRO A 44 -26.02 24.53 4.45
C PRO A 44 -26.65 25.44 3.40
N ASP A 45 -26.56 25.06 2.12
CA ASP A 45 -27.14 25.83 1.03
C ASP A 45 -28.65 25.96 1.24
N ALA A 46 -29.08 27.16 1.65
CA ALA A 46 -30.48 27.51 1.86
C ALA A 46 -31.30 27.43 0.57
N SER A 47 -30.64 27.43 -0.60
CA SER A 47 -31.23 27.30 -1.94
C SER A 47 -31.72 25.89 -2.27
N HIS A 48 -31.36 24.86 -1.50
CA HIS A 48 -31.81 23.48 -1.71
C HIS A 48 -32.61 22.90 -0.53
N ALA A 49 -32.98 23.73 0.45
CA ALA A 49 -33.80 23.32 1.59
C ALA A 49 -35.27 22.97 1.22
N GLY A 50 -35.68 23.19 -0.03
CA GLY A 50 -37.07 23.04 -0.49
C GLY A 50 -37.35 21.92 -1.47
N GLU A 51 -36.35 21.27 -2.08
CA GLU A 51 -36.59 20.31 -3.16
C GLU A 51 -35.69 19.08 -3.03
N SER A 52 -36.20 18.04 -2.35
CA SER A 52 -36.38 16.71 -2.96
C SER A 52 -36.67 15.64 -1.90
N THR A 53 -37.95 15.55 -1.52
CA THR A 53 -38.56 14.35 -0.93
C THR A 53 -39.18 13.42 -1.97
N ALA A 54 -38.93 13.60 -3.28
CA ALA A 54 -39.86 13.09 -4.28
C ALA A 54 -39.32 12.18 -5.40
N ASP A 55 -38.02 11.86 -5.49
CA ASP A 55 -37.58 10.96 -6.58
C ASP A 55 -36.36 10.07 -6.26
N ALA A 56 -36.32 9.52 -5.04
CA ALA A 56 -35.51 8.34 -4.79
C ALA A 56 -36.20 7.14 -5.48
N ALA A 57 -35.82 6.87 -6.73
CA ALA A 57 -36.20 5.65 -7.41
C ALA A 57 -36.07 4.46 -6.44
N PRO A 58 -37.10 3.60 -6.29
CA PRO A 58 -37.08 2.55 -5.28
C PRO A 58 -35.83 1.72 -5.48
N ALA A 59 -34.96 1.72 -4.46
CA ALA A 59 -33.79 0.88 -4.44
C ALA A 59 -34.28 -0.55 -4.70
N ARG A 60 -33.87 -1.13 -5.84
CA ARG A 60 -34.22 -2.52 -6.16
C ARG A 60 -33.92 -3.37 -4.95
N ALA A 61 -34.93 -4.09 -4.44
CA ALA A 61 -34.79 -4.99 -3.32
C ALA A 61 -33.61 -5.93 -3.60
N ARG A 62 -32.49 -5.65 -2.94
CA ARG A 62 -31.24 -6.34 -3.16
C ARG A 62 -31.25 -7.54 -2.22
N THR A 63 -31.10 -8.75 -2.76
CA THR A 63 -30.96 -9.94 -1.91
C THR A 63 -29.64 -9.84 -1.17
N PRO A 64 -29.63 -9.79 0.17
CA PRO A 64 -28.41 -9.62 0.93
C PRO A 64 -27.47 -10.80 0.65
N LEU A 65 -26.25 -10.47 0.25
CA LEU A 65 -25.23 -11.46 -0.07
C LEU A 65 -24.59 -11.97 1.21
N ARG A 66 -24.50 -13.30 1.33
CA ARG A 66 -23.87 -13.95 2.47
C ARG A 66 -22.37 -14.10 2.24
N PRO A 67 -21.53 -13.74 3.23
CA PRO A 67 -20.11 -14.02 3.14
C PRO A 67 -19.84 -15.53 3.14
N ASP A 68 -19.02 -16.01 2.20
CA ASP A 68 -18.58 -17.41 2.18
C ASP A 68 -17.19 -17.55 2.83
N PRO A 69 -17.08 -18.12 4.05
CA PRO A 69 -15.80 -18.31 4.72
C PRO A 69 -14.86 -19.25 3.97
N ARG A 70 -15.39 -20.23 3.24
CA ARG A 70 -14.57 -21.16 2.46
C ARG A 70 -13.98 -20.41 1.27
N ALA A 71 -14.77 -19.64 0.52
CA ALA A 71 -14.25 -18.82 -0.58
C ALA A 71 -13.14 -17.87 -0.11
N SER A 72 -13.33 -17.19 1.03
CA SER A 72 -12.33 -16.30 1.61
C SER A 72 -11.02 -17.03 1.95
N ARG A 73 -11.10 -18.20 2.61
CA ARG A 73 -9.90 -19.00 2.95
C ARG A 73 -9.17 -19.49 1.71
N HIS A 74 -9.88 -19.92 0.67
CA HIS A 74 -9.27 -20.33 -0.60
C HIS A 74 -8.62 -19.15 -1.34
N ALA A 75 -9.25 -17.98 -1.35
CA ALA A 75 -8.67 -16.77 -1.94
C ALA A 75 -7.37 -16.39 -1.23
N GLN A 76 -7.34 -16.43 0.09
CA GLN A 76 -6.14 -16.17 0.88
C GLN A 76 -5.00 -17.18 0.58
N TRP A 77 -5.31 -18.48 0.49
CA TRP A 77 -4.33 -19.49 0.13
C TRP A 77 -3.80 -19.33 -1.30
N ARG A 78 -4.67 -19.03 -2.27
CA ARG A 78 -4.28 -18.73 -3.66
C ARG A 78 -3.27 -17.59 -3.71
N HIS A 79 -3.51 -16.50 -3.00
CA HIS A 79 -2.59 -15.37 -2.93
C HIS A 79 -1.23 -15.73 -2.33
N LEU A 80 -1.23 -16.45 -1.20
CA LEU A 80 0.02 -16.90 -0.58
C LEU A 80 0.81 -17.82 -1.53
N ALA A 81 0.12 -18.75 -2.20
CA ALA A 81 0.73 -19.64 -3.19
C ALA A 81 1.31 -18.87 -4.38
N VAL A 82 0.59 -17.87 -4.93
CA VAL A 82 1.12 -16.98 -6.00
C VAL A 82 2.36 -16.27 -5.54
N LEU A 83 2.30 -15.57 -4.40
CA LEU A 83 3.40 -14.73 -3.92
C LEU A 83 4.64 -15.58 -3.61
N THR A 84 4.46 -16.76 -3.02
CA THR A 84 5.53 -17.72 -2.78
C THR A 84 6.10 -18.29 -4.07
N GLY A 85 5.24 -18.80 -4.97
CA GLY A 85 5.68 -19.36 -6.25
C GLY A 85 6.42 -18.33 -7.11
N LEU A 86 5.93 -17.09 -7.15
CA LEU A 86 6.57 -15.99 -7.86
C LEU A 86 7.91 -15.60 -7.22
N SER A 87 8.00 -15.53 -5.89
CA SER A 87 9.25 -15.21 -5.21
C SER A 87 10.33 -16.28 -5.46
N LEU A 88 9.94 -17.55 -5.46
CA LEU A 88 10.82 -18.67 -5.82
C LEU A 88 11.23 -18.59 -7.30
N LEU A 89 10.30 -18.31 -8.21
CA LEU A 89 10.60 -18.15 -9.63
C LEU A 89 11.60 -17.02 -9.88
N ILE A 90 11.40 -15.86 -9.24
CA ILE A 90 12.32 -14.72 -9.33
C ILE A 90 13.69 -15.13 -8.76
N GLY A 91 13.74 -15.74 -7.57
CA GLY A 91 14.98 -16.18 -6.94
C GLY A 91 15.76 -17.19 -7.79
N VAL A 92 15.10 -18.20 -8.35
CA VAL A 92 15.71 -19.19 -9.24
C VAL A 92 16.19 -18.55 -10.53
N THR A 93 15.38 -17.68 -11.16
CA THR A 93 15.79 -16.96 -12.38
C THR A 93 17.01 -16.09 -12.11
N GLN A 94 17.00 -15.33 -11.01
CA GLN A 94 18.14 -14.53 -10.58
C GLN A 94 19.38 -15.40 -10.36
N SER A 95 19.22 -16.55 -9.70
CA SER A 95 20.33 -17.48 -9.47
C SER A 95 20.92 -18.01 -10.77
N VAL A 96 20.09 -18.39 -11.75
CA VAL A 96 20.57 -18.89 -13.04
C VAL A 96 21.34 -17.79 -13.76
N LEU A 97 20.81 -16.57 -13.79
CA LEU A 97 21.48 -15.42 -14.40
C LEU A 97 22.79 -15.06 -13.68
N ALA A 98 22.82 -15.14 -12.34
CA ALA A 98 24.01 -14.87 -11.56
C ALA A 98 25.09 -15.92 -11.83
N LEU A 99 24.73 -17.20 -11.92
CA LEU A 99 25.67 -18.26 -12.30
C LEU A 99 26.20 -18.04 -13.71
N LEU A 100 25.34 -17.82 -14.70
CA LEU A 100 25.74 -17.64 -16.10
C LEU A 100 26.62 -16.41 -16.34
N PHE A 101 26.30 -15.28 -15.72
CA PHE A 101 26.84 -13.99 -16.14
C PHE A 101 27.71 -13.27 -15.10
N ILE A 102 27.67 -13.70 -13.84
CA ILE A 102 28.44 -13.06 -12.75
C ILE A 102 29.51 -14.01 -12.22
N TYR A 103 29.13 -15.24 -11.88
CA TYR A 103 30.04 -16.21 -11.27
C TYR A 103 30.79 -17.06 -12.30
N GLY A 104 30.21 -17.31 -13.47
CA GLY A 104 30.76 -18.15 -14.54
C GLY A 104 29.89 -19.36 -14.84
N ASP A 105 29.68 -19.64 -16.12
CA ASP A 105 28.86 -20.74 -16.64
C ASP A 105 29.34 -22.13 -16.20
N ASP A 106 30.65 -22.32 -16.00
CA ASP A 106 31.24 -23.52 -15.41
C ASP A 106 30.66 -23.89 -14.04
N LEU A 107 30.10 -22.91 -13.31
CA LEU A 107 29.48 -23.14 -12.01
C LEU A 107 28.00 -23.51 -12.10
N LEU A 108 27.39 -23.46 -13.28
CA LEU A 108 25.98 -23.76 -13.49
C LEU A 108 25.71 -25.25 -13.25
N SER A 109 24.94 -25.53 -12.20
CA SER A 109 24.35 -26.84 -11.97
C SER A 109 22.97 -26.67 -11.36
N LEU A 110 22.07 -27.61 -11.63
CA LEU A 110 20.70 -27.57 -11.09
C LEU A 110 20.72 -27.44 -9.55
N GLY A 111 21.60 -28.18 -8.88
CA GLY A 111 21.75 -28.13 -7.43
C GLY A 111 22.15 -26.75 -6.91
N ARG A 112 23.13 -26.08 -7.55
CA ARG A 112 23.55 -24.72 -7.16
C ARG A 112 22.48 -23.68 -7.48
N ALA A 113 21.86 -23.77 -8.67
CA ALA A 113 20.80 -22.86 -9.09
C ALA A 113 19.60 -22.89 -8.14
N LEU A 114 19.17 -24.08 -7.70
CA LEU A 114 18.08 -24.21 -6.72
C LEU A 114 18.48 -23.73 -5.32
N THR A 115 19.72 -24.01 -4.89
CA THR A 115 20.20 -23.59 -3.56
C THR A 115 20.33 -22.07 -3.46
N LEU A 116 21.01 -21.44 -4.42
CA LEU A 116 21.12 -19.99 -4.52
C LEU A 116 19.77 -19.35 -4.80
N GLY A 117 18.92 -19.98 -5.61
CA GLY A 117 17.56 -19.52 -5.85
C GLY A 117 16.72 -19.45 -4.59
N ALA A 118 16.84 -20.45 -3.70
CA ALA A 118 16.22 -20.41 -2.38
C ALA A 118 16.81 -19.27 -1.52
N VAL A 119 18.13 -19.04 -1.53
CA VAL A 119 18.73 -17.91 -0.81
C VAL A 119 18.17 -16.56 -1.31
N TYR A 120 18.08 -16.37 -2.62
CA TYR A 120 17.56 -15.14 -3.23
C TYR A 120 16.05 -14.95 -3.09
N ALA A 121 15.30 -16.00 -2.78
CA ALA A 121 13.86 -15.93 -2.54
C ALA A 121 13.46 -15.36 -1.16
N TRP A 122 14.42 -14.91 -0.33
CA TRP A 122 14.16 -14.31 0.98
C TRP A 122 13.14 -13.15 0.99
N PRO A 123 13.02 -12.28 -0.07
CA PRO A 123 12.01 -11.23 -0.09
C PRO A 123 10.58 -11.77 0.01
N MET A 124 10.36 -13.06 -0.22
CA MET A 124 9.10 -13.76 0.07
C MET A 124 8.57 -13.42 1.47
N ALA A 125 9.43 -13.35 2.49
CA ALA A 125 9.03 -12.97 3.85
C ALA A 125 8.46 -11.53 3.92
N LEU A 126 9.04 -10.58 3.16
CA LEU A 126 8.50 -9.22 3.01
C LEU A 126 7.11 -9.26 2.35
N THR A 127 6.93 -10.08 1.30
CA THR A 127 5.64 -10.18 0.59
C THR A 127 4.53 -10.75 1.47
N TRP A 128 4.85 -11.75 2.31
CA TRP A 128 3.92 -12.29 3.29
C TRP A 128 3.55 -11.26 4.36
N GLY A 129 4.56 -10.54 4.87
CA GLY A 129 4.37 -9.45 5.81
C GLY A 129 3.48 -8.34 5.24
N LEU A 130 3.64 -8.02 3.95
CA LEU A 130 2.83 -7.03 3.26
C LEU A 130 1.37 -7.49 3.11
N MET A 131 1.15 -8.71 2.58
CA MET A 131 -0.18 -9.27 2.38
C MET A 131 -0.95 -9.41 3.68
N ARG A 132 -0.28 -9.84 4.76
CA ARG A 132 -0.91 -10.03 6.08
C ARG A 132 -0.82 -8.79 6.98
N ARG A 133 -0.33 -7.66 6.45
CA ARG A 133 -0.03 -6.42 7.17
C ARG A 133 0.63 -6.65 8.54
N TRP A 134 1.65 -7.49 8.57
CA TRP A 134 2.41 -7.73 9.79
C TRP A 134 3.07 -6.44 10.29
N PRO A 135 3.17 -6.26 11.62
CA PRO A 135 4.06 -5.24 12.16
C PRO A 135 5.50 -5.55 11.73
N TRP A 136 6.30 -4.50 11.54
CA TRP A 136 7.65 -4.60 10.98
C TRP A 136 8.54 -5.61 11.72
N TRP A 137 8.42 -5.71 13.05
CA TRP A 137 9.20 -6.65 13.85
C TRP A 137 8.88 -8.11 13.52
N ARG A 138 7.63 -8.45 13.20
CA ARG A 138 7.26 -9.82 12.76
C ARG A 138 7.84 -10.13 11.40
N THR A 139 7.86 -9.14 10.51
CA THR A 139 8.48 -9.28 9.19
C THR A 139 10.00 -9.49 9.33
N LEU A 140 10.67 -8.73 10.20
CA LEU A 140 12.09 -8.92 10.49
C LEU A 140 12.38 -10.28 11.12
N LEU A 141 11.55 -10.73 12.08
CA LEU A 141 11.66 -12.06 12.67
C LEU A 141 11.53 -13.16 11.60
N ALA A 142 10.59 -13.02 10.68
CA ALA A 142 10.41 -13.97 9.58
C ALA A 142 11.59 -13.98 8.61
N ILE A 143 12.16 -12.82 8.29
CA ILE A 143 13.38 -12.71 7.48
C ILE A 143 14.55 -13.36 8.22
N LEU A 144 14.74 -13.07 9.50
CA LEU A 144 15.81 -13.65 10.30
C LEU A 144 15.69 -15.17 10.37
N ALA A 145 14.48 -15.69 10.63
CA ALA A 145 14.22 -17.13 10.63
C ALA A 145 14.51 -17.76 9.27
N TYR A 146 14.12 -17.10 8.17
CA TYR A 146 14.43 -17.55 6.81
C TYR A 146 15.95 -17.61 6.58
N LEU A 147 16.68 -16.57 6.97
CA LEU A 147 18.13 -16.51 6.82
C LEU A 147 18.85 -17.56 7.67
N LEU A 148 18.36 -17.87 8.86
CA LEU A 148 18.91 -18.96 9.68
C LEU A 148 18.75 -20.32 9.00
N VAL A 149 17.58 -20.59 8.40
CA VAL A 149 17.35 -21.81 7.63
C VAL A 149 18.24 -21.84 6.38
N MET A 150 18.38 -20.73 5.67
CA MET A 150 19.26 -20.63 4.50
C MET A 150 20.74 -20.76 4.86
N PHE A 151 21.16 -20.23 6.01
CA PHE A 151 22.52 -20.40 6.52
C PHE A 151 22.83 -21.87 6.83
N ALA A 152 21.90 -22.59 7.46
CA ALA A 152 22.04 -24.03 7.69
C ALA A 152 22.12 -24.81 6.35
N LEU A 153 21.27 -24.46 5.38
CA LEU A 153 21.27 -25.07 4.05
C LEU A 153 22.59 -24.84 3.30
N VAL A 154 23.09 -23.60 3.28
CA VAL A 154 24.37 -23.25 2.63
C VAL A 154 25.53 -23.94 3.33
N SER A 155 25.53 -24.00 4.66
CA SER A 155 26.56 -24.67 5.45
C SER A 155 26.60 -26.17 5.16
N TRP A 156 25.44 -26.82 5.06
CA TRP A 156 25.35 -28.24 4.70
C TRP A 156 25.80 -28.50 3.25
N ARG A 157 25.41 -27.64 2.30
CA ARG A 157 25.79 -27.77 0.88
C ARG A 157 27.24 -27.35 0.58
N SER A 158 27.94 -26.72 1.52
CA SER A 158 29.31 -26.23 1.29
C SER A 158 30.31 -27.38 1.28
N ILE A 159 30.96 -27.59 0.14
CA ILE A 159 31.97 -28.64 -0.06
C ILE A 159 33.36 -28.15 0.40
N SER A 160 33.55 -26.83 0.47
CA SER A 160 34.78 -26.22 0.99
C SER A 160 34.55 -25.66 2.38
N PRO A 161 35.44 -25.89 3.36
CA PRO A 161 35.36 -25.26 4.66
C PRO A 161 35.61 -23.77 4.50
N ARG A 162 34.52 -22.98 4.45
CA ARG A 162 34.59 -21.52 4.59
C ARG A 162 34.34 -21.16 6.05
N PRO A 163 35.04 -20.15 6.60
CA PRO A 163 34.74 -19.67 7.93
C PRO A 163 33.28 -19.20 8.01
N LEU A 164 32.60 -19.56 9.10
CA LEU A 164 31.19 -19.23 9.31
C LEU A 164 30.92 -17.72 9.24
N THR A 165 31.90 -16.91 9.63
CA THR A 165 31.87 -15.44 9.60
C THR A 165 31.72 -14.89 8.19
N GLU A 166 32.39 -15.46 7.18
CA GLU A 166 32.26 -15.03 5.78
C GLU A 166 30.89 -15.37 5.21
N SER A 167 30.38 -16.58 5.51
CA SER A 167 29.05 -17.00 5.06
C SER A 167 27.96 -16.13 5.68
N PHE A 168 28.12 -15.78 6.96
CA PHE A 168 27.23 -14.87 7.66
C PHE A 168 27.30 -13.44 7.10
N ALA A 169 28.52 -12.92 6.86
CA ALA A 169 28.71 -11.60 6.27
C ALA A 169 28.12 -11.48 4.86
N TRP A 170 28.27 -12.53 4.04
CA TRP A 170 27.69 -12.59 2.70
C TRP A 170 26.15 -12.57 2.73
N LEU A 171 25.53 -13.41 3.56
CA LEU A 171 24.06 -13.40 3.75
C LEU A 171 23.57 -12.07 4.31
N GLY A 172 24.29 -11.50 5.27
CA GLY A 172 23.99 -10.18 5.84
C GLY A 172 24.05 -9.08 4.77
N GLY A 173 25.08 -9.09 3.92
CA GLY A 173 25.23 -8.14 2.81
C GLY A 173 24.09 -8.18 1.80
N LEU A 174 23.54 -9.36 1.51
CA LEU A 174 22.40 -9.53 0.61
C LEU A 174 21.11 -8.86 1.14
N VAL A 175 20.94 -8.80 2.45
CA VAL A 175 19.68 -8.41 3.08
C VAL A 175 19.73 -7.02 3.69
N LEU A 176 20.88 -6.58 4.21
CA LEU A 176 21.00 -5.35 4.99
C LEU A 176 20.55 -4.13 4.21
N ILE A 177 21.05 -3.93 2.97
CA ILE A 177 20.69 -2.77 2.16
C ILE A 177 19.20 -2.80 1.79
N PRO A 178 18.65 -3.88 1.17
CA PRO A 178 17.22 -3.92 0.85
C PRO A 178 16.30 -3.79 2.06
N VAL A 179 16.64 -4.40 3.20
CA VAL A 179 15.84 -4.27 4.43
C VAL A 179 15.89 -2.85 4.97
N THR A 180 17.05 -2.19 4.97
CA THR A 180 17.16 -0.81 5.42
C THR A 180 16.34 0.13 4.55
N VAL A 181 16.42 -0.03 3.22
CA VAL A 181 15.64 0.75 2.26
C VAL A 181 14.13 0.52 2.45
N THR A 182 13.71 -0.74 2.57
CA THR A 182 12.29 -1.09 2.75
C THR A 182 11.74 -0.64 4.11
N LEU A 183 12.55 -0.66 5.17
CA LEU A 183 12.20 -0.08 6.46
C LEU A 183 12.07 1.45 6.37
N LEU A 184 13.01 2.15 5.71
CA LEU A 184 12.93 3.61 5.61
C LEU A 184 11.66 4.07 4.87
N ILE A 185 11.27 3.32 3.83
CA ILE A 185 10.11 3.61 2.97
C ILE A 185 8.81 2.98 3.52
N GLY A 186 8.90 2.01 4.44
CA GLY A 186 7.75 1.17 4.84
C GLY A 186 7.49 1.05 6.34
N ALA A 187 8.37 1.54 7.23
CA ALA A 187 8.27 1.33 8.68
C ALA A 187 7.10 2.08 9.33
N SER A 188 6.69 3.23 8.78
CA SER A 188 5.51 3.94 9.25
C SER A 188 4.34 3.79 8.26
N GLY A 189 3.13 3.59 8.78
CA GLY A 189 1.93 3.51 7.96
C GLY A 189 1.73 4.77 7.09
N ARG A 190 2.15 5.94 7.59
CA ARG A 190 2.09 7.23 6.88
C ARG A 190 2.98 7.27 5.65
N ILE A 191 4.24 6.85 5.78
CA ILE A 191 5.22 6.87 4.70
C ILE A 191 4.91 5.75 3.69
N ARG A 192 4.53 4.56 4.17
CA ARG A 192 4.23 3.39 3.33
C ARG A 192 3.16 3.64 2.27
N ALA A 193 2.19 4.51 2.55
CA ALA A 193 1.12 4.85 1.61
C ALA A 193 1.59 5.75 0.45
N VAL A 194 2.67 6.51 0.61
CA VAL A 194 3.10 7.54 -0.35
C VAL A 194 4.45 7.19 -1.00
N ALA A 195 5.39 6.72 -0.20
CA ALA A 195 6.79 6.56 -0.58
C ALA A 195 7.01 5.64 -1.80
N PRO A 196 6.32 4.50 -1.95
CA PRO A 196 6.47 3.64 -3.13
C PRO A 196 6.17 4.36 -4.46
N TYR A 197 5.22 5.29 -4.46
CA TYR A 197 4.83 6.04 -5.65
C TYR A 197 5.82 7.17 -5.98
N LEU A 198 6.46 7.73 -4.94
CA LEU A 198 7.49 8.76 -5.09
C LEU A 198 8.89 8.20 -5.38
N LEU A 199 9.15 6.95 -4.99
CA LEU A 199 10.44 6.28 -5.15
C LEU A 199 11.00 6.35 -6.59
N PRO A 200 10.28 5.93 -7.65
CA PRO A 200 10.84 5.99 -9.00
C PRO A 200 11.18 7.41 -9.43
N ILE A 201 10.42 8.41 -8.98
CA ILE A 201 10.67 9.83 -9.29
C ILE A 201 11.97 10.28 -8.62
N PHE A 202 12.14 10.05 -7.32
CA PHE A 202 13.35 10.47 -6.62
C PHE A 202 14.59 9.67 -7.00
N LEU A 203 14.45 8.40 -7.38
CA LEU A 203 15.55 7.63 -7.95
C LEU A 203 16.01 8.22 -9.29
N LEU A 204 15.07 8.60 -10.16
CA LEU A 204 15.38 9.28 -11.42
C LEU A 204 16.09 10.62 -11.18
N LEU A 205 15.55 11.44 -10.26
CA LEU A 205 16.11 12.75 -9.92
C LEU A 205 17.51 12.63 -9.29
N ALA A 206 17.69 11.78 -8.28
CA ALA A 206 18.98 11.55 -7.65
C ALA A 206 20.00 10.95 -8.62
N GLY A 207 19.58 9.99 -9.46
CA GLY A 207 20.41 9.43 -10.53
C GLY A 207 20.86 10.50 -11.51
N SER A 208 19.96 11.40 -11.91
CA SER A 208 20.29 12.50 -12.83
C SER A 208 21.31 13.49 -12.25
N SER A 209 21.21 13.80 -10.94
CA SER A 209 22.20 14.64 -10.25
C SER A 209 23.57 13.98 -10.23
N VAL A 210 23.62 12.68 -9.91
CA VAL A 210 24.89 11.95 -9.88
C VAL A 210 25.51 11.85 -11.27
N ILE A 211 24.71 11.60 -12.31
CA ILE A 211 25.18 11.60 -13.70
C ILE A 211 25.75 12.98 -14.07
N ALA A 212 25.04 14.06 -13.75
CA ALA A 212 25.51 15.43 -14.03
C ALA A 212 26.86 15.70 -13.34
N LEU A 213 27.00 15.32 -12.07
CA LEU A 213 28.25 15.48 -11.33
C LEU A 213 29.37 14.58 -11.88
N GLN A 214 29.07 13.35 -12.32
CA GLN A 214 30.08 12.50 -12.95
C GLN A 214 30.57 13.06 -14.28
N LEU A 215 29.68 13.63 -15.09
CA LEU A 215 30.06 14.30 -16.34
C LEU A 215 31.00 15.49 -16.07
N MET A 216 30.82 16.20 -14.95
CA MET A 216 31.74 17.26 -14.54
C MET A 216 33.12 16.75 -14.14
N VAL A 217 33.16 15.70 -13.35
CA VAL A 217 34.43 15.08 -12.94
C VAL A 217 35.19 14.59 -14.17
N LEU A 218 34.51 14.02 -15.16
CA LEU A 218 35.12 13.61 -16.43
C LEU A 218 35.64 14.79 -17.25
N GLY A 219 34.93 15.92 -17.23
CA GLY A 219 35.28 17.14 -17.95
C GLY A 219 36.27 18.07 -17.22
N VAL A 220 36.77 17.69 -16.04
CA VAL A 220 37.53 18.60 -15.16
C VAL A 220 38.82 19.13 -15.80
N ASN A 221 39.47 18.32 -16.65
CA ASN A 221 40.70 18.71 -17.33
C ASN A 221 40.46 19.65 -18.52
N TYR A 222 39.24 19.65 -19.07
CA TYR A 222 38.84 20.47 -20.21
C TYR A 222 37.46 21.08 -19.97
N PRO A 223 37.31 21.96 -18.96
CA PRO A 223 36.00 22.47 -18.58
C PRO A 223 35.47 23.41 -19.68
N PRO A 224 34.17 23.33 -20.01
CA PRO A 224 33.59 24.23 -20.99
C PRO A 224 33.59 25.68 -20.47
N ARG A 225 33.79 26.65 -21.36
CA ARG A 225 33.93 28.08 -21.00
C ARG A 225 32.78 28.62 -20.13
N TRP A 226 31.55 28.21 -20.43
CA TRP A 226 30.37 28.63 -19.67
C TRP A 226 30.43 28.19 -18.20
N LEU A 227 31.04 27.04 -17.91
CA LEU A 227 31.15 26.51 -16.55
C LEU A 227 32.16 27.32 -15.74
N VAL A 228 33.27 27.70 -16.35
CA VAL A 228 34.28 28.58 -15.73
C VAL A 228 33.68 29.94 -15.41
N VAL A 229 32.91 30.52 -16.34
CA VAL A 229 32.19 31.79 -16.12
C VAL A 229 31.17 31.65 -15.00
N LEU A 230 30.36 30.59 -14.99
CA LEU A 230 29.38 30.33 -13.93
C LEU A 230 30.05 30.27 -12.55
N VAL A 231 31.12 29.46 -12.42
CA VAL A 231 31.90 29.36 -11.18
C VAL A 231 32.50 30.71 -10.77
N GLY A 232 32.95 31.51 -11.73
CA GLY A 232 33.46 32.86 -11.48
C GLY A 232 32.40 33.84 -10.94
N ILE A 233 31.13 33.67 -11.33
CA ILE A 233 30.02 34.54 -10.89
C ILE A 233 29.46 34.09 -9.54
N VAL A 234 29.15 32.80 -9.38
CA VAL A 234 28.41 32.30 -8.19
C VAL A 234 29.30 31.59 -7.18
N GLY A 235 30.57 31.34 -7.49
CA GLY A 235 31.48 30.54 -6.68
C GLY A 235 31.33 29.03 -6.91
N ALA A 236 32.33 28.26 -6.47
CA ALA A 236 32.40 26.82 -6.73
C ALA A 236 31.26 26.03 -6.05
N TRP A 237 31.02 26.25 -4.76
CA TRP A 237 29.97 25.54 -4.01
C TRP A 237 28.57 25.78 -4.58
N PRO A 238 28.13 27.03 -4.83
CA PRO A 238 26.82 27.28 -5.44
C PRO A 238 26.71 26.74 -6.87
N ALA A 239 27.79 26.80 -7.67
CA ALA A 239 27.78 26.21 -9.02
C ALA A 239 27.55 24.68 -8.97
N ILE A 240 28.20 23.96 -8.05
CA ILE A 240 28.01 22.52 -7.87
C ILE A 240 26.54 22.22 -7.50
N VAL A 241 25.95 22.97 -6.57
CA VAL A 241 24.55 22.77 -6.16
C VAL A 241 23.60 23.07 -7.32
N LEU A 242 23.78 24.18 -8.03
CA LEU A 242 22.95 24.55 -9.18
C LEU A 242 22.99 23.47 -10.25
N LEU A 243 24.17 22.91 -10.53
CA LEU A 243 24.34 21.90 -11.56
C LEU A 243 23.87 20.50 -11.12
N ALA A 244 23.93 20.19 -9.83
CA ALA A 244 23.29 19.00 -9.29
C ALA A 244 21.76 19.07 -9.39
N LEU A 245 21.17 20.27 -9.26
CA LEU A 245 19.72 20.49 -9.31
C LEU A 245 19.18 20.84 -10.71
N ALA A 246 20.01 21.35 -11.61
CA ALA A 246 19.59 21.71 -12.98
C ALA A 246 18.88 20.57 -13.73
N PRO A 247 19.33 19.30 -13.65
CA PRO A 247 18.60 18.18 -14.25
C PRO A 247 17.17 18.03 -13.73
N TRP A 248 16.88 18.46 -12.50
CA TRP A 248 15.56 18.32 -11.91
C TRP A 248 14.55 19.25 -12.58
N LEU A 249 14.97 20.44 -13.01
CA LEU A 249 14.10 21.36 -13.76
C LEU A 249 13.75 20.77 -15.13
N LEU A 250 14.74 20.17 -15.81
CA LEU A 250 14.53 19.48 -17.08
C LEU A 250 13.64 18.24 -16.91
N LEU A 251 13.79 17.54 -15.78
CA LEU A 251 13.05 16.32 -15.48
C LEU A 251 11.73 16.56 -14.74
N ALA A 252 11.37 17.81 -14.41
CA ALA A 252 10.14 18.12 -13.69
C ALA A 252 8.90 17.70 -14.49
N TRP A 253 8.87 18.03 -15.79
CA TRP A 253 7.79 17.63 -16.69
C TRP A 253 7.67 16.10 -16.84
N PRO A 254 8.74 15.34 -17.20
CA PRO A 254 8.62 13.89 -17.32
C PRO A 254 8.31 13.21 -15.98
N ALA A 255 8.85 13.71 -14.86
CA ALA A 255 8.47 13.22 -13.53
C ALA A 255 6.97 13.40 -13.27
N TRP A 256 6.42 14.56 -13.59
CA TRP A 256 4.98 14.84 -13.47
C TRP A 256 4.14 13.96 -14.42
N ALA A 257 4.60 13.75 -15.66
CA ALA A 257 3.95 12.88 -16.62
C ALA A 257 3.94 11.41 -16.17
N ILE A 258 5.04 10.91 -15.60
CA ILE A 258 5.14 9.57 -14.99
C ILE A 258 4.15 9.46 -13.83
N ALA A 259 4.11 10.43 -12.93
CA ALA A 259 3.15 10.48 -11.83
C ALA A 259 1.70 10.41 -12.33
N ARG A 260 1.33 11.22 -13.33
CA ARG A 260 -0.03 11.25 -13.89
C ARG A 260 -0.39 9.98 -14.66
N THR A 261 0.56 9.34 -15.32
CA THR A 261 0.33 8.05 -15.99
C THR A 261 0.14 6.93 -14.97
N LEU A 262 0.92 6.94 -13.88
CA LEU A 262 0.78 5.99 -12.79
C LEU A 262 -0.58 6.12 -12.09
N ALA A 263 -1.03 7.36 -11.83
CA ALA A 263 -2.36 7.66 -11.28
C ALA A 263 -3.49 7.08 -12.15
N ARG A 264 -3.41 7.33 -13.46
CA ARG A 264 -4.39 6.83 -14.44
C ARG A 264 -4.37 5.31 -14.49
N ALA A 265 -3.18 4.71 -14.61
CA ALA A 265 -3.04 3.26 -14.66
C ALA A 265 -3.56 2.57 -13.37
N TYR A 266 -3.39 3.20 -12.20
CA TYR A 266 -4.00 2.73 -10.97
C TYR A 266 -5.53 2.82 -11.04
N ARG A 267 -6.10 3.97 -11.41
CA ARG A 267 -7.55 4.13 -11.57
C ARG A 267 -8.16 3.14 -12.56
N ASP A 268 -7.50 2.94 -13.69
CA ASP A 268 -7.91 2.04 -14.77
C ASP A 268 -7.66 0.56 -14.43
N LYS A 269 -7.24 0.26 -13.20
CA LYS A 269 -6.97 -1.10 -12.69
C LYS A 269 -5.98 -1.88 -13.54
N ARG A 270 -4.96 -1.20 -14.07
CA ARG A 270 -3.86 -1.87 -14.78
C ARG A 270 -2.93 -2.61 -13.80
N PHE A 271 -2.90 -2.17 -12.55
CA PHE A 271 -2.20 -2.83 -11.44
C PHE A 271 -2.93 -2.57 -10.11
N SER A 272 -2.60 -3.34 -9.08
CA SER A 272 -3.10 -3.15 -7.71
C SER A 272 -2.03 -2.57 -6.78
N ASP A 273 -2.45 -2.06 -5.61
CA ASP A 273 -1.55 -1.60 -4.54
C ASP A 273 -0.53 -2.69 -4.14
N LEU A 274 -0.98 -3.94 -4.00
CA LEU A 274 -0.15 -5.08 -3.63
C LEU A 274 0.91 -5.39 -4.70
N TRP A 275 0.51 -5.49 -5.97
CA TRP A 275 1.43 -5.77 -7.07
C TRP A 275 2.49 -4.68 -7.24
N TYR A 276 2.10 -3.43 -7.07
CA TYR A 276 3.01 -2.30 -7.17
C TYR A 276 4.05 -2.30 -6.04
N LEU A 277 3.60 -2.52 -4.80
CA LEU A 277 4.49 -2.63 -3.63
C LEU A 277 5.46 -3.82 -3.77
N LEU A 278 4.96 -4.97 -4.23
CA LEU A 278 5.78 -6.13 -4.53
C LEU A 278 6.86 -5.78 -5.57
N ALA A 279 6.48 -5.14 -6.67
CA ALA A 279 7.41 -4.72 -7.72
C ALA A 279 8.46 -3.73 -7.21
N ALA A 280 8.08 -2.76 -6.39
CA ALA A 280 8.99 -1.80 -5.79
C ALA A 280 10.04 -2.48 -4.88
N TYR A 281 9.59 -3.41 -4.02
CA TYR A 281 10.50 -4.13 -3.12
C TYR A 281 11.47 -5.04 -3.87
N TRP A 282 10.98 -5.80 -4.86
CA TRP A 282 11.85 -6.63 -5.69
C TRP A 282 12.83 -5.81 -6.53
N LEU A 283 12.41 -4.64 -7.04
CA LEU A 283 13.32 -3.74 -7.76
C LEU A 283 14.50 -3.32 -6.87
N VAL A 284 14.23 -2.94 -5.62
CA VAL A 284 15.28 -2.57 -4.65
C VAL A 284 16.21 -3.76 -4.36
N VAL A 285 15.67 -4.96 -4.16
CA VAL A 285 16.46 -6.17 -3.89
C VAL A 285 17.37 -6.49 -5.08
N LEU A 286 16.81 -6.55 -6.29
CA LEU A 286 17.56 -6.87 -7.50
C LEU A 286 18.61 -5.79 -7.79
N ALA A 287 18.27 -4.51 -7.64
CA ALA A 287 19.22 -3.40 -7.77
C ALA A 287 20.38 -3.50 -6.78
N ALA A 288 20.12 -3.86 -5.51
CA ALA A 288 21.18 -4.05 -4.52
C ALA A 288 22.19 -5.14 -4.91
N THR A 289 21.77 -6.14 -5.69
CA THR A 289 22.67 -7.17 -6.23
C THR A 289 23.31 -6.79 -7.57
N ALA A 290 22.59 -6.08 -8.44
CA ALA A 290 23.07 -5.69 -9.77
C ALA A 290 24.14 -4.59 -9.70
N LEU A 291 23.97 -3.61 -8.81
CA LEU A 291 24.84 -2.43 -8.76
C LEU A 291 26.29 -2.75 -8.38
N PRO A 292 26.59 -3.56 -7.35
CA PRO A 292 27.97 -3.98 -7.08
C PRO A 292 28.57 -4.76 -8.26
N ALA A 293 27.79 -5.63 -8.90
CA ALA A 293 28.25 -6.46 -10.01
C ALA A 293 28.64 -5.65 -11.27
N LEU A 294 28.13 -4.42 -11.44
CA LEU A 294 28.55 -3.51 -12.51
C LEU A 294 30.07 -3.25 -12.52
N GLN A 295 30.74 -3.29 -11.36
CA GLN A 295 32.19 -3.09 -11.29
C GLN A 295 32.98 -4.26 -11.88
N GLY A 296 32.46 -5.47 -11.73
CA GLY A 296 33.15 -6.69 -12.15
C GLY A 296 32.87 -7.05 -13.61
N VAL A 297 31.58 -7.12 -13.97
CA VAL A 297 31.14 -7.64 -15.28
C VAL A 297 30.51 -6.58 -16.19
N GLY A 298 30.58 -5.29 -15.79
CA GLY A 298 30.05 -4.19 -16.59
C GLY A 298 28.53 -4.26 -16.77
N LEU A 299 28.03 -3.80 -17.92
CA LEU A 299 26.59 -3.71 -18.22
C LEU A 299 25.86 -5.06 -18.16
N VAL A 300 26.59 -6.18 -18.29
CA VAL A 300 26.04 -7.53 -18.15
C VAL A 300 25.40 -7.75 -16.78
N ALA A 301 25.86 -7.05 -15.74
CA ALA A 301 25.25 -7.09 -14.41
C ALA A 301 23.77 -6.66 -14.40
N LEU A 302 23.32 -5.85 -15.36
CA LEU A 302 21.93 -5.43 -15.48
C LEU A 302 20.99 -6.59 -15.84
N THR A 303 21.52 -7.73 -16.30
CA THR A 303 20.73 -8.96 -16.48
C THR A 303 20.06 -9.40 -15.17
N GLN A 304 20.64 -9.08 -14.01
CA GLN A 304 20.05 -9.35 -12.70
C GLN A 304 18.72 -8.63 -12.45
N LEU A 305 18.38 -7.62 -13.26
CA LEU A 305 17.08 -6.94 -13.19
C LEU A 305 15.99 -7.63 -14.01
N LEU A 306 16.34 -8.52 -14.95
CA LEU A 306 15.37 -9.24 -15.79
C LEU A 306 14.33 -10.07 -15.02
N PRO A 307 14.66 -10.75 -13.89
CA PRO A 307 13.68 -11.46 -13.08
C PRO A 307 12.51 -10.57 -12.61
N TRP A 308 12.69 -9.24 -12.54
CA TRP A 308 11.63 -8.30 -12.20
C TRP A 308 10.42 -8.38 -13.17
N LEU A 309 10.66 -8.72 -14.45
CA LEU A 309 9.62 -8.82 -15.48
C LEU A 309 8.60 -9.94 -15.21
N TRP A 310 8.92 -10.91 -14.35
CA TRP A 310 7.97 -11.92 -13.91
C TRP A 310 6.78 -11.32 -13.16
N ILE A 311 6.93 -10.16 -12.52
CA ILE A 311 5.87 -9.54 -11.72
C ILE A 311 4.71 -9.03 -12.61
N PRO A 312 4.94 -8.16 -13.61
CA PRO A 312 3.86 -7.75 -14.53
C PRO A 312 3.35 -8.92 -15.39
N LEU A 313 4.20 -9.89 -15.73
CA LEU A 313 3.75 -11.08 -16.47
C LEU A 313 2.82 -11.95 -15.63
N ALA A 314 3.15 -12.19 -14.36
CA ALA A 314 2.32 -12.95 -13.43
C ALA A 314 1.01 -12.23 -13.12
N SER A 315 1.03 -10.90 -12.95
CA SER A 315 -0.19 -10.13 -12.70
C SER A 315 -1.18 -10.21 -13.86
N TRP A 316 -0.68 -10.25 -15.10
CA TRP A 316 -1.49 -10.47 -16.29
C TRP A 316 -1.97 -11.93 -16.40
N ALA A 317 -1.05 -12.90 -16.36
CA ALA A 317 -1.34 -14.31 -16.58
C ALA A 317 -2.24 -14.93 -15.49
N LEU A 318 -2.07 -14.50 -14.24
CA LEU A 318 -2.81 -15.04 -13.10
C LEU A 318 -4.06 -14.24 -12.75
N ARG A 319 -4.41 -13.18 -13.50
CA ARG A 319 -5.59 -12.34 -13.23
C ARG A 319 -6.87 -13.16 -13.13
N GLY A 320 -7.09 -14.07 -14.09
CA GLY A 320 -8.25 -14.97 -14.07
C GLY A 320 -8.20 -15.99 -12.94
N TRP A 321 -7.01 -16.45 -12.57
CA TRP A 321 -6.83 -17.34 -11.42
C TRP A 321 -6.96 -16.62 -10.08
N LEU A 322 -6.78 -15.31 -10.00
CA LEU A 322 -6.96 -14.55 -8.76
C LEU A 322 -8.37 -13.96 -8.63
N ALA A 323 -9.11 -13.88 -9.74
CA ALA A 323 -10.47 -13.37 -9.79
C ALA A 323 -11.39 -14.02 -8.72
N PRO A 324 -12.22 -13.22 -8.03
CA PRO A 324 -13.26 -13.70 -7.13
C PRO A 324 -14.22 -14.66 -7.85
N ARG A 325 -14.63 -15.72 -7.16
CA ARG A 325 -15.53 -16.75 -7.71
C ARG A 325 -16.97 -16.62 -7.23
N SER A 326 -17.20 -15.85 -6.17
CA SER A 326 -18.51 -15.60 -5.57
C SER A 326 -18.87 -14.12 -5.70
N ALA A 327 -20.17 -13.82 -5.69
CA ALA A 327 -20.64 -12.45 -5.62
C ALA A 327 -20.13 -11.78 -4.33
N PRO A 328 -19.54 -10.58 -4.40
CA PRO A 328 -18.92 -9.96 -3.24
C PRO A 328 -19.96 -9.32 -2.31
N PRO A 329 -20.02 -9.71 -1.01
CA PRO A 329 -20.78 -8.96 -0.02
C PRO A 329 -20.12 -7.60 0.23
N THR A 330 -20.92 -6.60 0.55
CA THR A 330 -20.48 -5.25 0.93
C THR A 330 -20.46 -5.13 2.45
N LEU A 331 -19.31 -4.74 3.00
CA LEU A 331 -19.11 -4.45 4.41
C LEU A 331 -19.12 -2.94 4.66
N LEU A 332 -20.03 -2.48 5.51
CA LEU A 332 -19.97 -1.13 6.07
C LEU A 332 -19.18 -1.15 7.37
N VAL A 333 -18.21 -0.25 7.49
CA VAL A 333 -17.45 -0.05 8.71
C VAL A 333 -17.82 1.28 9.37
N LEU A 334 -18.37 1.20 10.57
CA LEU A 334 -18.67 2.33 11.44
C LEU A 334 -17.80 2.30 12.70
N ARG A 335 -17.59 3.45 13.33
CA ARG A 335 -16.69 3.57 14.48
C ARG A 335 -16.95 4.79 15.32
N VAL A 336 -16.70 4.67 16.63
CA VAL A 336 -16.61 5.83 17.52
C VAL A 336 -15.34 6.62 17.19
N PHE A 337 -15.50 7.86 16.72
CA PHE A 337 -14.38 8.78 16.49
C PHE A 337 -13.68 9.10 17.82
N GLN A 338 -12.38 8.77 17.93
CA GLN A 338 -11.36 9.28 18.89
C GLN A 338 -10.20 8.27 19.21
N GLN A 339 -10.20 7.05 18.69
CA GLN A 339 -9.21 6.01 19.06
C GLN A 339 -8.26 5.59 17.92
N ASP A 340 -7.34 6.48 17.54
CA ASP A 340 -6.45 6.31 16.36
C ASP A 340 -5.71 4.96 16.29
N ALA A 341 -5.07 4.49 17.37
CA ALA A 341 -4.25 3.27 17.34
C ALA A 341 -5.11 1.99 17.29
N THR A 342 -6.23 1.99 18.00
CA THR A 342 -7.10 0.82 18.15
C THR A 342 -7.90 0.57 16.87
N VAL A 343 -8.37 1.64 16.22
CA VAL A 343 -9.05 1.58 14.91
C VAL A 343 -8.08 1.15 13.81
N GLN A 344 -6.83 1.62 13.82
CA GLN A 344 -5.82 1.17 12.86
C GLN A 344 -5.56 -0.34 12.95
N THR A 345 -5.59 -0.91 14.15
CA THR A 345 -5.43 -2.36 14.34
C THR A 345 -6.64 -3.15 13.81
N LEU A 346 -7.85 -2.61 13.97
CA LEU A 346 -9.07 -3.16 13.37
C LEU A 346 -8.97 -3.15 11.84
N PHE A 347 -8.53 -2.04 11.24
CA PHE A 347 -8.34 -1.93 9.80
C PHE A 347 -7.34 -2.96 9.27
N ASP A 348 -6.15 -3.04 9.88
CA ASP A 348 -5.09 -3.93 9.42
C ASP A 348 -5.45 -5.41 9.52
N ARG A 349 -6.27 -5.82 10.50
CA ARG A 349 -6.62 -7.24 10.71
C ARG A 349 -7.90 -7.66 10.00
N VAL A 350 -8.93 -6.83 10.05
CA VAL A 350 -10.28 -7.19 9.60
C VAL A 350 -10.49 -6.74 8.16
N ILE A 351 -10.30 -5.45 7.89
CA ILE A 351 -10.62 -4.87 6.58
C ILE A 351 -9.72 -5.45 5.49
N GLU A 352 -8.42 -5.59 5.75
CA GLU A 352 -7.51 -6.14 4.74
C GLU A 352 -7.77 -7.60 4.38
N ARG A 353 -8.28 -8.39 5.34
CA ARG A 353 -8.75 -9.74 5.07
C ARG A 353 -10.08 -9.71 4.32
N TRP A 354 -10.97 -8.79 4.68
CA TRP A 354 -12.26 -8.61 4.00
C TRP A 354 -12.09 -8.20 2.53
N ARG A 355 -11.04 -7.44 2.17
CA ARG A 355 -10.73 -7.09 0.78
C ARG A 355 -10.57 -8.31 -0.15
N LEU A 356 -10.34 -9.52 0.38
CA LEU A 356 -10.33 -10.77 -0.41
C LEU A 356 -11.71 -11.42 -0.56
N THR A 357 -12.67 -11.02 0.29
CA THR A 357 -14.04 -11.53 0.32
C THR A 357 -14.99 -10.61 -0.47
N GLY A 358 -14.93 -9.29 -0.24
CA GLY A 358 -15.89 -8.37 -0.83
C GLY A 358 -15.57 -6.89 -0.62
N ASN A 359 -16.52 -6.05 -1.01
CA ASN A 359 -16.37 -4.60 -0.99
C ASN A 359 -16.35 -4.06 0.44
N THR A 360 -15.58 -2.99 0.66
CA THR A 360 -15.59 -2.25 1.94
C THR A 360 -16.02 -0.81 1.68
N VAL A 361 -17.00 -0.34 2.44
CA VAL A 361 -17.45 1.05 2.44
C VAL A 361 -17.33 1.62 3.86
N LEU A 362 -16.92 2.88 3.97
CA LEU A 362 -16.81 3.56 5.25
C LEU A 362 -17.06 5.07 5.12
N ILE A 363 -17.50 5.68 6.21
CA ILE A 363 -17.48 7.13 6.35
C ILE A 363 -16.06 7.54 6.79
N ALA A 364 -15.46 8.44 6.01
CA ALA A 364 -14.09 8.85 6.20
C ALA A 364 -13.92 9.57 7.54
N GLY A 365 -12.78 9.34 8.18
CA GLY A 365 -12.41 9.94 9.45
C GLY A 365 -10.91 10.17 9.51
N THR A 366 -10.49 11.06 10.39
CA THR A 366 -9.11 11.56 10.49
C THR A 366 -8.10 10.50 10.96
N ASP A 367 -8.61 9.45 11.58
CA ASP A 367 -7.93 8.32 12.21
C ASP A 367 -7.43 7.25 11.22
N LEU A 368 -8.08 7.14 10.04
CA LEU A 368 -7.73 6.16 9.00
C LEU A 368 -7.05 6.74 7.75
N LEU A 369 -6.96 8.07 7.63
CA LEU A 369 -6.44 8.75 6.44
C LEU A 369 -5.12 8.17 5.91
N SER A 370 -4.20 7.82 6.80
CA SER A 370 -2.88 7.30 6.39
C SER A 370 -2.89 5.83 5.95
N ARG A 371 -3.99 5.10 6.18
CA ARG A 371 -4.15 3.67 5.84
C ARG A 371 -5.00 3.43 4.61
N THR A 372 -5.83 4.41 4.27
CA THR A 372 -6.71 4.40 3.09
C THR A 372 -6.23 5.29 1.97
N LEU A 373 -5.25 6.19 2.22
CA LEU A 373 -4.62 6.99 1.19
C LEU A 373 -4.11 6.12 0.04
N ASP A 374 -4.74 6.30 -1.12
CA ASP A 374 -4.37 5.64 -2.36
C ASP A 374 -3.67 6.61 -3.33
N PRO A 375 -3.12 6.12 -4.46
CA PRO A 375 -2.52 6.96 -5.48
C PRO A 375 -3.44 8.06 -6.00
N ASP A 376 -4.70 7.76 -6.27
CA ASP A 376 -5.60 8.75 -6.86
C ASP A 376 -5.90 9.90 -5.89
N ASP A 377 -6.03 9.58 -4.59
CA ASP A 377 -6.17 10.55 -3.52
C ASP A 377 -4.91 11.41 -3.36
N LEU A 378 -3.74 10.77 -3.38
CA LEU A 378 -2.44 11.46 -3.34
C LEU A 378 -2.32 12.46 -4.51
N PHE A 379 -2.66 12.05 -5.73
CA PHE A 379 -2.56 12.93 -6.90
C PHE A 379 -3.68 13.97 -6.93
N THR A 380 -4.88 13.67 -6.45
CA THR A 380 -5.94 14.66 -6.30
C THR A 380 -5.52 15.76 -5.33
N PHE A 381 -4.85 15.39 -4.23
CA PHE A 381 -4.25 16.32 -3.29
C PHE A 381 -3.12 17.15 -3.91
N LEU A 382 -2.16 16.52 -4.59
CA LEU A 382 -1.05 17.23 -5.24
C LEU A 382 -1.52 18.22 -6.32
N ASN A 383 -2.68 17.97 -6.93
CA ASN A 383 -3.32 18.89 -7.88
C ASN A 383 -4.22 19.95 -7.21
N GLY A 384 -4.25 20.04 -5.88
CA GLY A 384 -5.05 21.02 -5.14
C GLY A 384 -6.57 20.78 -5.17
N ARG A 385 -7.04 19.63 -5.64
CA ARG A 385 -8.47 19.32 -5.84
C ARG A 385 -9.09 18.48 -4.73
N LEU A 386 -8.44 18.38 -3.57
CA LEU A 386 -8.90 17.52 -2.48
C LEU A 386 -10.34 17.84 -2.00
N ALA A 387 -10.74 19.12 -2.03
CA ALA A 387 -12.08 19.55 -1.63
C ALA A 387 -13.20 18.90 -2.47
N THR A 388 -12.93 18.58 -3.75
CA THR A 388 -13.91 17.94 -4.64
C THR A 388 -14.29 16.52 -4.22
N ARG A 389 -13.56 15.92 -3.29
CA ARG A 389 -13.88 14.58 -2.75
C ARG A 389 -14.93 14.62 -1.64
N PHE A 390 -15.20 15.78 -1.06
CA PHE A 390 -16.19 15.97 0.01
C PHE A 390 -17.60 16.10 -0.55
N ILE A 391 -18.56 15.49 0.14
CA ILE A 391 -19.99 15.56 -0.15
C ILE A 391 -20.54 16.82 0.54
N GLY A 392 -20.75 17.88 -0.26
CA GLY A 392 -21.25 19.18 0.18
C GLY A 392 -22.78 19.22 0.39
N SER A 393 -23.53 18.37 -0.30
CA SER A 393 -24.99 18.32 -0.22
C SER A 393 -25.53 16.89 -0.33
N GLU A 394 -26.75 16.67 0.13
CA GLU A 394 -27.40 15.35 0.06
C GLU A 394 -27.57 14.84 -1.38
N ALA A 395 -27.81 15.74 -2.34
CA ALA A 395 -27.91 15.39 -3.76
C ALA A 395 -26.62 14.75 -4.30
N GLN A 396 -25.45 15.15 -3.79
CA GLN A 396 -24.16 14.59 -4.18
C GLN A 396 -23.92 13.18 -3.63
N VAL A 397 -24.67 12.73 -2.61
CA VAL A 397 -24.51 11.39 -2.01
C VAL A 397 -24.75 10.31 -3.07
N ALA A 398 -25.86 10.40 -3.82
CA ALA A 398 -26.21 9.40 -4.82
C ALA A 398 -25.16 9.33 -5.95
N GLU A 399 -24.65 10.48 -6.40
CA GLU A 399 -23.58 10.54 -7.39
C GLU A 399 -22.28 9.91 -6.85
N ARG A 400 -21.92 10.22 -5.60
CA ARG A 400 -20.71 9.69 -4.97
C ARG A 400 -20.74 8.17 -4.82
N LEU A 401 -21.88 7.62 -4.40
CA LEU A 401 -22.06 6.18 -4.24
C LEU A 401 -22.09 5.46 -5.60
N ARG A 402 -22.62 6.08 -6.67
CA ARG A 402 -22.50 5.54 -8.04
C ARG A 402 -21.05 5.50 -8.53
N GLY A 403 -20.21 6.42 -8.06
CA GLY A 403 -18.79 6.46 -8.36
C GLY A 403 -17.93 5.45 -7.59
N PHE A 404 -18.52 4.62 -6.72
CA PHE A 404 -17.77 3.60 -6.00
C PHE A 404 -17.20 2.53 -6.91
N ASP A 405 -15.97 2.15 -6.61
CA ASP A 405 -15.28 1.09 -7.33
C ASP A 405 -15.57 -0.25 -6.66
N LEU A 406 -16.58 -0.95 -7.19
CA LEU A 406 -17.06 -2.24 -6.67
C LEU A 406 -16.47 -3.46 -7.37
N ALA A 407 -15.68 -3.24 -8.43
CA ALA A 407 -15.03 -4.33 -9.15
C ALA A 407 -13.72 -4.75 -8.45
N PRO A 408 -13.29 -6.00 -8.60
CA PRO A 408 -11.98 -6.42 -8.08
C PRO A 408 -10.83 -5.81 -8.90
N ASP A 409 -9.68 -5.61 -8.25
CA ASP A 409 -8.40 -5.29 -8.88
C ASP A 409 -7.80 -6.52 -9.59
N PRO A 410 -6.70 -6.38 -10.36
CA PRO A 410 -6.06 -7.51 -11.05
C PRO A 410 -5.55 -8.63 -10.14
N ASP A 411 -5.29 -8.34 -8.86
CA ASP A 411 -5.02 -9.34 -7.82
C ASP A 411 -6.29 -9.97 -7.25
N GLY A 412 -7.49 -9.57 -7.68
CA GLY A 412 -8.75 -10.09 -7.16
C GLY A 412 -9.18 -9.46 -5.84
N ARG A 413 -8.46 -8.47 -5.32
CA ARG A 413 -8.83 -7.74 -4.09
C ARG A 413 -9.80 -6.62 -4.41
N TYR A 414 -10.67 -6.30 -3.47
CA TYR A 414 -11.56 -5.14 -3.55
C TYR A 414 -10.91 -3.92 -2.90
N ARG A 415 -11.22 -2.74 -3.43
CA ARG A 415 -10.77 -1.45 -2.88
C ARG A 415 -11.65 -1.03 -1.71
N VAL A 416 -11.12 -0.14 -0.88
CA VAL A 416 -11.87 0.49 0.20
C VAL A 416 -12.46 1.78 -0.35
N ASN A 417 -13.78 1.91 -0.26
CA ASN A 417 -14.52 3.09 -0.73
C ASN A 417 -14.86 3.99 0.46
N GLU A 418 -14.55 5.28 0.35
CA GLU A 418 -14.71 6.24 1.43
C GLU A 418 -15.65 7.39 1.05
N CYS A 419 -16.60 7.69 1.95
CA CYS A 419 -17.41 8.91 1.88
C CYS A 419 -16.83 9.99 2.79
N TYR A 420 -16.27 11.04 2.19
CA TYR A 420 -15.88 12.26 2.90
C TYR A 420 -17.10 13.15 3.08
N CYS A 421 -17.64 13.22 4.29
CA CYS A 421 -18.86 13.98 4.59
C CYS A 421 -18.53 15.19 5.46
N PHE A 422 -19.34 16.24 5.34
CA PHE A 422 -19.39 17.31 6.34
C PHE A 422 -20.39 16.96 7.45
N ASP A 423 -20.39 17.72 8.54
CA ASP A 423 -21.31 17.55 9.67
C ASP A 423 -22.79 17.64 9.27
N SER A 424 -23.09 18.33 8.15
CA SER A 424 -24.44 18.44 7.60
C SER A 424 -24.88 17.24 6.76
N THR A 425 -23.96 16.48 6.14
CA THR A 425 -24.28 15.48 5.10
C THR A 425 -24.08 14.03 5.54
N TRP A 426 -23.41 13.78 6.67
CA TRP A 426 -23.05 12.42 7.09
C TRP A 426 -24.26 11.51 7.37
N LYS A 427 -25.40 12.05 7.86
CA LYS A 427 -26.62 11.24 8.12
C LYS A 427 -27.24 10.71 6.84
N ALA A 428 -27.37 11.57 5.82
CA ALA A 428 -27.85 11.17 4.51
C ALA A 428 -26.91 10.15 3.85
N ALA A 429 -25.60 10.37 3.97
CA ALA A 429 -24.60 9.42 3.48
C ALA A 429 -24.71 8.07 4.21
N LEU A 430 -24.85 8.05 5.53
CA LEU A 430 -25.04 6.85 6.33
C LEU A 430 -26.27 6.06 5.88
N ALA A 431 -27.42 6.72 5.76
CA ALA A 431 -28.66 6.09 5.32
C ALA A 431 -28.48 5.44 3.93
N ALA A 432 -27.87 6.16 2.98
CA ALA A 432 -27.61 5.65 1.64
C ALA A 432 -26.61 4.47 1.61
N LEU A 433 -25.57 4.50 2.47
CA LEU A 433 -24.60 3.42 2.59
C LEU A 433 -25.22 2.15 3.18
N VAL A 434 -26.04 2.29 4.23
CA VAL A 434 -26.73 1.16 4.86
C VAL A 434 -27.61 0.42 3.85
N GLN A 435 -28.30 1.13 2.97
CA GLN A 435 -29.13 0.53 1.91
C GLN A 435 -28.34 -0.32 0.89
N GLN A 436 -27.04 -0.09 0.72
CA GLN A 436 -26.20 -0.80 -0.25
C GLN A 436 -25.30 -1.87 0.38
N THR A 437 -25.44 -2.09 1.68
CA THR A 437 -24.58 -2.93 2.48
C THR A 437 -25.26 -4.24 2.84
N ASP A 438 -24.48 -5.32 2.90
CA ASP A 438 -24.96 -6.65 3.31
C ASP A 438 -24.66 -6.94 4.78
N VAL A 439 -23.46 -6.54 5.25
CA VAL A 439 -22.98 -6.78 6.62
C VAL A 439 -22.35 -5.52 7.19
N VAL A 440 -22.52 -5.29 8.49
CA VAL A 440 -21.96 -4.11 9.19
C VAL A 440 -20.98 -4.54 10.27
N LEU A 441 -19.86 -3.86 10.35
CA LEU A 441 -18.95 -3.88 11.49
C LEU A 441 -18.96 -2.49 12.14
N MET A 442 -19.33 -2.43 13.42
CA MET A 442 -19.30 -1.19 14.19
C MET A 442 -18.37 -1.33 15.38
N ASP A 443 -17.34 -0.48 15.44
CA ASP A 443 -16.43 -0.38 16.57
C ASP A 443 -17.00 0.55 17.64
N LEU A 444 -17.50 -0.03 18.72
CA LEU A 444 -18.13 0.65 19.86
C LEU A 444 -17.18 0.87 21.05
N ARG A 445 -15.88 0.58 20.90
CA ARG A 445 -14.93 0.80 21.99
C ARG A 445 -14.89 2.28 22.38
N GLY A 446 -15.01 2.57 23.68
CA GLY A 446 -15.16 3.94 24.20
C GLY A 446 -16.54 4.58 23.97
N PHE A 447 -17.56 3.83 23.57
CA PHE A 447 -18.92 4.33 23.44
C PHE A 447 -19.55 4.66 24.80
N HIS A 448 -20.22 5.80 24.86
CA HIS A 448 -21.03 6.25 26.00
C HIS A 448 -22.26 7.03 25.53
N ALA A 449 -23.25 7.23 26.40
CA ALA A 449 -24.55 7.83 26.07
C ALA A 449 -24.48 9.23 25.42
N GLY A 450 -23.38 9.97 25.64
CA GLY A 450 -23.14 11.28 25.04
C GLY A 450 -22.72 11.25 23.57
N LYS A 451 -22.36 10.09 23.01
CA LYS A 451 -22.01 9.92 21.59
C LYS A 451 -23.27 9.82 20.73
N LEU A 452 -24.01 10.93 20.64
CA LEU A 452 -25.31 10.98 19.94
C LEU A 452 -25.23 10.53 18.47
N GLY A 453 -24.12 10.79 17.78
CA GLY A 453 -23.88 10.30 16.42
C GLY A 453 -23.91 8.76 16.34
N CYS A 454 -23.17 8.07 17.20
CA CYS A 454 -23.15 6.61 17.27
C CYS A 454 -24.51 6.03 17.70
N ARG A 455 -25.27 6.74 18.55
CA ARG A 455 -26.63 6.33 18.89
C ARG A 455 -27.58 6.40 17.69
N HIS A 456 -27.44 7.44 16.87
CA HIS A 456 -28.18 7.55 15.62
C HIS A 456 -27.80 6.42 14.65
N GLU A 457 -26.51 6.13 14.51
CA GLU A 457 -26.02 4.99 13.70
C GLU A 457 -26.66 3.66 14.15
N LEU A 458 -26.65 3.36 15.44
CA LEU A 458 -27.25 2.13 15.98
C LEU A 458 -28.74 2.01 15.65
N ARG A 459 -29.50 3.11 15.74
CA ARG A 459 -30.94 3.12 15.39
C ARG A 459 -31.19 2.89 13.91
N VAL A 460 -30.43 3.56 13.04
CA VAL A 460 -30.51 3.34 11.59
C VAL A 460 -30.20 1.87 11.24
N LEU A 461 -29.21 1.26 11.90
CA LEU A 461 -28.90 -0.16 11.74
C LEU A 461 -30.02 -1.06 12.27
N ALA A 462 -30.68 -0.68 13.37
CA ALA A 462 -31.81 -1.42 13.92
C ALA A 462 -33.03 -1.37 12.99
N GLU A 463 -33.25 -0.29 12.26
CA GLU A 463 -34.35 -0.15 11.31
C GLU A 463 -34.10 -0.86 9.97
N ALA A 464 -32.84 -1.09 9.60
CA ALA A 464 -32.44 -1.68 8.32
C ALA A 464 -32.65 -3.21 8.25
N THR A 465 -33.86 -3.65 7.91
CA THR A 465 -34.27 -5.06 7.91
C THR A 465 -33.56 -5.95 6.88
N HIS A 466 -32.96 -5.37 5.84
CA HIS A 466 -32.24 -6.11 4.79
C HIS A 466 -30.83 -6.53 5.20
N LEU A 467 -30.27 -5.95 6.27
CA LEU A 467 -28.93 -6.29 6.75
C LEU A 467 -28.88 -7.74 7.21
N HIS A 468 -27.93 -8.50 6.67
CA HIS A 468 -27.72 -9.88 7.08
C HIS A 468 -27.23 -9.96 8.53
N ARG A 469 -26.28 -9.10 8.90
CA ARG A 469 -25.65 -9.14 10.22
C ARG A 469 -24.99 -7.81 10.59
N VAL A 470 -25.01 -7.49 11.87
CA VAL A 470 -24.31 -6.35 12.47
C VAL A 470 -23.39 -6.88 13.58
N VAL A 471 -22.09 -6.76 13.39
CA VAL A 471 -21.07 -7.16 14.37
C VAL A 471 -20.63 -5.92 15.14
N LEU A 472 -20.83 -5.95 16.46
CA LEU A 472 -20.49 -4.88 17.39
C LEU A 472 -19.25 -5.25 18.18
N LEU A 473 -18.12 -4.59 17.90
CA LEU A 473 -16.90 -4.74 18.68
C LEU A 473 -16.95 -3.84 19.91
N HIS A 474 -16.80 -4.42 21.10
CA HIS A 474 -16.85 -3.67 22.35
C HIS A 474 -15.68 -4.04 23.29
N ASP A 475 -15.48 -3.23 24.31
CA ASP A 475 -14.50 -3.44 25.38
C ASP A 475 -15.10 -3.11 26.75
N GLY A 476 -14.30 -3.19 27.81
CA GLY A 476 -14.74 -2.86 29.17
C GLY A 476 -15.12 -1.39 29.39
N SER A 477 -14.75 -0.49 28.48
CA SER A 477 -15.11 0.93 28.55
C SER A 477 -16.46 1.25 27.91
N THR A 478 -17.04 0.29 27.19
CA THR A 478 -18.26 0.46 26.40
C THR A 478 -19.50 0.43 27.28
N GLN A 479 -20.34 1.47 27.23
CA GLN A 479 -21.66 1.47 27.91
C GLN A 479 -22.67 0.59 27.16
N ARG A 480 -22.47 -0.72 27.21
CA ARG A 480 -23.19 -1.73 26.42
C ARG A 480 -24.71 -1.66 26.60
N ALA A 481 -25.20 -1.50 27.83
CA ALA A 481 -26.65 -1.43 28.10
C ALA A 481 -27.35 -0.30 27.32
N VAL A 482 -26.68 0.84 27.11
CA VAL A 482 -27.23 1.96 26.34
C VAL A 482 -27.33 1.60 24.86
N ALA A 483 -26.29 0.97 24.31
CA ALA A 483 -26.28 0.54 22.92
C ALA A 483 -27.28 -0.61 22.67
N GLU A 484 -27.43 -1.54 23.61
CA GLU A 484 -28.45 -2.60 23.56
C GLU A 484 -29.87 -2.01 23.52
N ALA A 485 -30.14 -0.97 24.31
CA ALA A 485 -31.42 -0.27 24.27
C ALA A 485 -31.69 0.39 22.91
N ASP A 486 -30.68 0.99 22.27
CA ASP A 486 -30.82 1.62 20.94
C ASP A 486 -31.03 0.59 19.81
N VAL A 487 -30.73 -0.70 20.02
CA VAL A 487 -30.94 -1.77 19.02
C VAL A 487 -32.03 -2.77 19.40
N ALA A 488 -32.75 -2.55 20.50
CA ALA A 488 -33.73 -3.49 21.05
C ALA A 488 -34.88 -3.83 20.06
N GLY A 489 -35.22 -2.93 19.13
CA GLY A 489 -36.23 -3.15 18.10
C GLY A 489 -35.80 -4.07 16.95
N ALA A 490 -34.58 -4.59 16.99
CA ALA A 490 -34.01 -5.43 15.94
C ALA A 490 -34.52 -6.89 15.96
N PRO A 491 -34.60 -7.58 14.80
CA PRO A 491 -34.74 -9.03 14.76
C PRO A 491 -33.65 -9.73 15.58
N ALA A 492 -34.05 -10.76 16.31
CA ALA A 492 -33.16 -11.55 17.15
C ALA A 492 -32.01 -12.17 16.34
N GLY A 493 -30.80 -12.19 16.90
CA GLY A 493 -29.61 -12.76 16.27
C GLY A 493 -28.93 -11.90 15.19
N ARG A 494 -29.52 -10.75 14.79
CA ARG A 494 -28.87 -9.84 13.82
C ARG A 494 -27.66 -9.11 14.39
N PHE A 495 -27.73 -8.71 15.65
CA PHE A 495 -26.64 -8.02 16.36
C PHE A 495 -25.79 -9.03 17.14
N VAL A 496 -24.50 -9.09 16.80
CA VAL A 496 -23.53 -10.00 17.43
C VAL A 496 -22.46 -9.17 18.14
N TRP A 497 -22.31 -9.38 19.44
CA TRP A 497 -21.34 -8.68 20.28
C TRP A 497 -20.05 -9.50 20.36
N VAL A 498 -18.91 -8.86 20.11
CA VAL A 498 -17.59 -9.50 20.15
C VAL A 498 -16.61 -8.68 20.97
N LEU A 499 -15.69 -9.36 21.66
CA LEU A 499 -14.69 -8.76 22.53
C LEU A 499 -13.33 -8.66 21.85
N THR A 500 -13.03 -9.59 20.93
CA THR A 500 -11.73 -9.64 20.28
C THR A 500 -11.81 -9.47 18.76
N LEU A 501 -10.74 -8.92 18.17
CA LEU A 501 -10.62 -8.80 16.71
C LEU A 501 -10.58 -10.16 15.99
N GLY A 502 -10.22 -11.24 16.69
CA GLY A 502 -10.25 -12.60 16.14
C GLY A 502 -11.69 -13.05 15.87
N GLU A 503 -12.55 -12.86 16.87
CA GLU A 503 -13.98 -13.16 16.80
C GLU A 503 -14.72 -12.35 15.74
N VAL A 504 -14.29 -11.11 15.46
CA VAL A 504 -14.93 -10.25 14.45
C VAL A 504 -15.04 -10.96 13.10
N ILE A 505 -13.94 -11.54 12.59
CA ILE A 505 -13.95 -12.18 11.26
C ILE A 505 -14.84 -13.42 11.27
N GLU A 506 -14.81 -14.19 12.37
CA GLU A 506 -15.65 -15.38 12.52
C GLU A 506 -17.13 -14.98 12.58
N ALA A 507 -17.47 -13.96 13.36
CA ALA A 507 -18.83 -13.42 13.47
C ALA A 507 -19.35 -12.87 12.13
N LEU A 508 -18.50 -12.19 11.35
CA LEU A 508 -18.83 -11.67 10.02
C LEU A 508 -19.14 -12.79 9.01
N HIS A 509 -18.52 -13.97 9.15
CA HIS A 509 -18.75 -15.11 8.24
C HIS A 509 -19.64 -16.21 8.82
N ALA A 510 -20.06 -16.10 10.09
CA ALA A 510 -20.89 -17.09 10.74
C ALA A 510 -22.33 -17.07 10.19
N HIS A 511 -22.97 -18.22 10.26
CA HIS A 511 -24.35 -18.43 9.81
C HIS A 511 -25.37 -17.94 10.82
#